data_AF-A0A7X5VJX0-F1
#
_entry.id   AF-A0A7X5VJX0-F1
#
_cell.length_a   1.000
_cell.length_b   1.000
_cell.length_c   1.000
_cell.angle_alpha   90.00
_cell.angle_beta   90.00
_cell.angle_gamma   90.00
#
_symmetry.space_group_name_H-M   'P 1'
#
loop_
_entity.id
_entity.type
_entity.pdbx_description
1 polymer ?
#
loop_
_entity_poly.entity_id
_entity_poly.type
_entity_poly.pdbx_seq_one_letter_code
_entity_poly.pdbx_strand_id
1 'polypeptide(L)'
;MRTITSETTLADLAVTQAGASRVFYKHGLDFCCHGNISLKETCDRKGIDFENMIEEIRAEERWADDTFDRWDEKPLEDLLDHILDHFHGTHRQDLPRMIEMAEKVETIHGNKPDCPHGLTDRLREFAAELERHMQKEEQILFPMIRDGRGALAIMPIHVMEQEHEGVGEMLLSVRKLAHDFIAPEGACATWRALYSGLADFEEELMQHIHLAWRTTCCSPGRYAHEPTESSVVLDTGIHLQNSGGFARRFAVGFRTVGFPSAILDRPCRCCARQPRATHSE
;
A
#
# COMPACT_ATOMS: atom_id res chain seq x y z
N MET A 1 -10.33 15.43 -17.14
CA MET A 1 -9.49 15.82 -15.98
C MET A 1 -10.36 16.07 -14.78
N ARG A 2 -10.17 15.31 -13.70
CA ARG A 2 -10.76 15.64 -12.39
C ARG A 2 -10.03 16.86 -11.81
N THR A 3 -10.74 17.68 -11.06
CA THR A 3 -10.13 18.85 -10.40
C THR A 3 -9.33 18.38 -9.19
N ILE A 4 -8.01 18.63 -9.20
CA ILE A 4 -7.16 18.47 -8.02
C ILE A 4 -7.43 19.65 -7.08
N THR A 5 -7.75 19.36 -5.82
CA THR A 5 -8.03 20.35 -4.77
C THR A 5 -7.05 20.18 -3.62
N SER A 6 -6.97 21.15 -2.70
CA SER A 6 -6.09 21.06 -1.51
C SER A 6 -6.38 19.83 -0.66
N GLU A 7 -7.63 19.37 -0.65
CA GLU A 7 -8.11 18.25 0.15
C GLU A 7 -8.02 16.90 -0.56
N THR A 8 -7.67 16.88 -1.85
CA THR A 8 -7.53 15.62 -2.59
C THR A 8 -6.37 14.82 -2.01
N THR A 9 -6.61 13.55 -1.67
CA THR A 9 -5.62 12.69 -1.01
C THR A 9 -4.62 12.10 -2.02
N LEU A 10 -3.45 11.67 -1.54
CA LEU A 10 -2.47 10.98 -2.39
C LEU A 10 -3.06 9.69 -2.97
N ALA A 11 -3.79 8.92 -2.15
CA ALA A 11 -4.44 7.69 -2.58
C ALA A 11 -5.51 7.95 -3.67
N ASP A 12 -6.32 9.00 -3.52
CA ASP A 12 -7.31 9.35 -4.55
C ASP A 12 -6.62 9.76 -5.85
N LEU A 13 -5.54 10.55 -5.80
CA LEU A 13 -4.83 10.98 -7.00
C LEU A 13 -4.17 9.81 -7.73
N ALA A 14 -3.54 8.89 -6.99
CA ALA A 14 -2.86 7.74 -7.58
C ALA A 14 -3.79 6.81 -8.40
N VAL A 15 -5.09 6.71 -8.06
CA VAL A 15 -6.07 5.96 -8.87
C VAL A 15 -6.82 6.79 -9.92
N THR A 16 -6.85 8.12 -9.79
CA THR A 16 -7.72 8.98 -10.62
C THR A 16 -7.00 9.82 -11.66
N GLN A 17 -5.68 9.95 -11.52
CA GLN A 17 -4.87 10.89 -12.27
C GLN A 17 -3.64 10.16 -12.82
N ALA A 18 -3.49 10.20 -14.15
CA ALA A 18 -2.44 9.43 -14.80
C ALA A 18 -1.05 9.95 -14.38
N GLY A 19 -0.11 9.03 -14.14
CA GLY A 19 1.25 9.40 -13.75
C GLY A 19 1.40 10.00 -12.33
N ALA A 20 0.31 10.17 -11.56
CA ALA A 20 0.40 10.68 -10.19
C ALA A 20 1.29 9.80 -9.29
N SER A 21 1.13 8.48 -9.36
CA SER A 21 1.96 7.50 -8.64
C SER A 21 3.45 7.67 -8.95
N ARG A 22 3.80 7.93 -10.21
CA ARG A 22 5.19 8.17 -10.66
C ARG A 22 5.75 9.46 -10.08
N VAL A 23 4.96 10.54 -10.10
CA VAL A 23 5.36 11.80 -9.46
C VAL A 23 5.55 11.62 -7.96
N PHE A 24 4.62 10.95 -7.28
CA PHE A 24 4.71 10.69 -5.84
C PHE A 24 5.94 9.86 -5.49
N TYR A 25 6.24 8.82 -6.28
CA TYR A 25 7.44 8.03 -6.14
C TYR A 25 8.72 8.87 -6.28
N LYS A 26 8.81 9.71 -7.32
CA LYS A 26 9.94 10.63 -7.56
C LYS A 26 10.18 11.58 -6.38
N HIS A 27 9.13 12.01 -5.70
CA HIS A 27 9.21 12.90 -4.52
C HIS A 27 9.31 12.15 -3.18
N GLY A 28 9.38 10.82 -3.21
CA GLY A 28 9.45 9.97 -2.02
C GLY A 28 8.22 10.15 -1.11
N LEU A 29 7.04 10.20 -1.72
CA LEU A 29 5.75 10.32 -1.04
C LEU A 29 5.11 8.94 -0.92
N ASP A 30 4.69 8.59 0.29
CA ASP A 30 4.02 7.32 0.59
C ASP A 30 2.51 7.45 0.31
N PHE A 31 2.12 7.17 -0.94
CA PHE A 31 0.74 7.19 -1.39
C PHE A 31 0.03 5.83 -1.25
N CYS A 32 0.76 4.76 -0.88
CA CYS A 32 0.24 3.41 -0.82
C CYS A 32 -0.23 3.02 0.59
N CYS A 33 0.59 3.25 1.63
CA CYS A 33 0.27 2.90 3.02
C CYS A 33 -0.32 4.09 3.79
N HIS A 34 0.20 5.29 3.54
CA HIS A 34 -0.21 6.52 4.23
C HIS A 34 -0.93 7.53 3.32
N GLY A 35 -1.50 7.06 2.21
CA GLY A 35 -2.05 7.91 1.15
C GLY A 35 -3.31 8.71 1.50
N ASN A 36 -3.93 8.51 2.66
CA ASN A 36 -5.11 9.27 3.11
C ASN A 36 -4.82 10.72 3.54
N ILE A 37 -3.54 11.11 3.56
CA ILE A 37 -3.12 12.50 3.72
C ILE A 37 -3.42 13.33 2.47
N SER A 38 -3.74 14.62 2.64
CA SER A 38 -3.99 15.50 1.50
C SER A 38 -2.68 15.84 0.75
N LEU A 39 -2.79 16.11 -0.56
CA LEU A 39 -1.66 16.55 -1.37
C LEU A 39 -1.05 17.84 -0.79
N LYS A 40 -1.90 18.78 -0.33
CA LYS A 40 -1.45 20.06 0.25
C LYS A 40 -0.66 19.85 1.52
N GLU A 41 -1.17 19.04 2.45
CA GLU A 41 -0.48 18.77 3.71
C GLU A 41 0.86 18.06 3.48
N THR A 42 0.90 17.14 2.52
CA THR A 42 2.14 16.46 2.13
C THR A 42 3.18 17.44 1.58
N CYS A 43 2.75 18.34 0.68
CA CYS A 43 3.59 19.39 0.13
C CYS A 43 4.16 20.29 1.24
N ASP A 44 3.32 20.72 2.18
CA ASP A 44 3.73 21.56 3.31
C ASP A 44 4.77 20.88 4.22
N ARG A 45 4.58 19.58 4.49
CA ARG A 45 5.52 18.79 5.33
C ARG A 45 6.87 18.59 4.66
N LYS A 46 6.90 18.43 3.34
CA LYS A 46 8.12 18.17 2.55
C LYS A 46 8.78 19.45 2.02
N GLY A 47 8.14 20.61 2.20
CA GLY A 47 8.62 21.87 1.65
C GLY A 47 8.53 21.94 0.12
N ILE A 48 7.58 21.21 -0.47
CA ILE A 48 7.32 21.21 -1.91
C ILE A 48 6.25 22.26 -2.21
N ASP A 49 6.40 23.01 -3.30
CA ASP A 49 5.37 23.94 -3.73
C ASP A 49 4.17 23.19 -4.32
N PHE A 50 2.98 23.49 -3.80
CA PHE A 50 1.75 22.78 -4.14
C PHE A 50 1.36 22.94 -5.62
N GLU A 51 1.54 24.13 -6.19
CA GLU A 51 1.22 24.38 -7.60
C GLU A 51 2.20 23.68 -8.53
N ASN A 52 3.50 23.69 -8.19
CA ASN A 52 4.52 22.95 -8.93
C ASN A 52 4.24 21.43 -8.92
N MET A 53 3.83 20.87 -7.78
CA MET A 53 3.44 19.46 -7.67
C MET A 53 2.25 19.14 -8.59
N ILE A 54 1.23 20.01 -8.63
CA ILE A 54 0.08 19.85 -9.54
C ILE A 54 0.54 19.87 -11.00
N GLU A 55 1.43 20.79 -11.37
CA GLU A 55 1.94 20.88 -12.74
C GLU A 55 2.81 19.68 -13.13
N GLU A 56 3.62 19.13 -12.22
CA GLU A 56 4.35 17.87 -12.46
C GLU A 56 3.39 16.71 -12.73
N ILE A 57 2.35 16.55 -11.91
CA ILE A 57 1.31 15.52 -12.11
C ILE A 57 0.63 15.69 -13.47
N ARG A 58 0.23 16.92 -13.83
CA ARG A 58 -0.37 17.23 -15.13
C ARG A 58 0.58 17.07 -16.31
N ALA A 59 1.88 17.22 -16.09
CA ALA A 59 2.88 17.01 -17.13
C ALA A 59 3.01 15.51 -17.42
N GLU A 60 3.14 14.68 -16.39
CA GLU A 60 3.15 13.22 -16.53
C GLU A 60 1.86 12.70 -17.18
N GLU A 61 0.69 13.28 -16.91
CA GLU A 61 -0.54 12.92 -17.63
C GLU A 61 -0.47 13.11 -19.14
N ARG A 62 0.30 14.08 -19.63
CA ARG A 62 0.41 14.34 -21.08
C ARG A 62 1.30 13.32 -21.77
N TRP A 63 2.14 12.62 -21.00
CA TRP A 63 3.07 11.58 -21.46
C TRP A 63 2.63 10.18 -21.05
N ALA A 64 1.69 10.07 -20.11
CA ALA A 64 0.93 8.86 -19.90
C ALA A 64 0.26 8.54 -21.24
N ASP A 65 0.70 7.46 -21.85
CA ASP A 65 0.12 6.93 -23.07
C ASP A 65 -1.39 6.70 -22.87
N ASP A 66 -2.15 6.40 -23.93
CA ASP A 66 -3.60 6.06 -23.86
C ASP A 66 -3.90 4.81 -22.98
N THR A 67 -2.91 4.32 -22.22
CA THR A 67 -2.85 3.10 -21.42
C THR A 67 -3.03 3.33 -19.91
N PHE A 68 -3.28 4.56 -19.45
CA PHE A 68 -3.64 4.76 -18.03
C PHE A 68 -4.99 4.11 -17.73
N ASP A 69 -4.93 2.94 -17.11
CA ASP A 69 -6.10 2.20 -16.70
C ASP A 69 -6.75 2.89 -15.49
N ARG A 70 -7.90 3.51 -15.73
CA ARG A 70 -8.80 3.96 -14.68
C ARG A 70 -9.42 2.77 -13.97
N TRP A 71 -8.63 2.15 -13.11
CA TRP A 71 -9.06 1.02 -12.30
C TRP A 71 -10.34 1.37 -11.55
N ASP A 72 -10.51 2.63 -11.11
CA ASP A 72 -11.72 3.15 -10.44
C ASP A 72 -13.04 2.89 -11.21
N GLU A 73 -12.97 2.69 -12.53
CA GLU A 73 -14.12 2.43 -13.41
C GLU A 73 -14.22 0.97 -13.89
N LYS A 74 -13.19 0.16 -13.67
CA LYS A 74 -13.17 -1.25 -14.09
C LYS A 74 -13.83 -2.18 -13.06
N PRO A 75 -14.38 -3.33 -13.49
CA PRO A 75 -14.78 -4.42 -12.62
C PRO A 75 -13.68 -4.80 -11.64
N LEU A 76 -14.09 -5.25 -10.45
CA LEU A 76 -13.15 -5.69 -9.43
C LEU A 76 -12.38 -6.95 -9.86
N GLU A 77 -13.01 -7.84 -10.64
CA GLU A 77 -12.38 -9.05 -11.17
C GLU A 77 -11.19 -8.73 -12.08
N ASP A 78 -11.34 -7.76 -13.00
CA ASP A 78 -10.26 -7.30 -13.87
C ASP A 78 -9.05 -6.79 -13.07
N LEU A 79 -9.30 -6.11 -11.93
CA LEU A 79 -8.23 -5.64 -11.05
C LEU A 79 -7.51 -6.80 -10.36
N LEU A 80 -8.25 -7.83 -9.92
CA LEU A 80 -7.65 -9.01 -9.32
C LEU A 80 -6.79 -9.76 -10.33
N ASP A 81 -7.29 -9.95 -11.55
CA ASP A 81 -6.54 -10.61 -12.63
C ASP A 81 -5.28 -9.83 -12.98
N HIS A 82 -5.38 -8.50 -13.06
CA HIS A 82 -4.21 -7.64 -13.27
C HIS A 82 -3.19 -7.76 -12.15
N ILE A 83 -3.61 -7.78 -10.89
CA ILE A 83 -2.68 -7.94 -9.75
C ILE A 83 -1.93 -9.28 -9.84
N LEU A 84 -2.64 -10.36 -10.16
CA LEU A 84 -2.06 -11.68 -10.29
C LEU A 84 -1.06 -11.77 -11.46
N ASP A 85 -1.49 -11.35 -12.64
CA ASP A 85 -0.73 -11.55 -13.86
C ASP A 85 0.41 -10.54 -13.99
N HIS A 86 0.14 -9.27 -13.70
CA HIS A 86 1.10 -8.19 -13.89
C HIS A 86 2.05 -8.03 -12.71
N PHE A 87 1.54 -8.02 -11.47
CA PHE A 87 2.40 -7.77 -10.30
C PHE A 87 2.95 -9.07 -9.73
N HIS A 88 2.10 -10.00 -9.28
CA HIS A 88 2.58 -11.21 -8.60
C HIS A 88 3.47 -12.07 -9.50
N GLY A 89 3.07 -12.24 -10.77
CA GLY A 89 3.85 -12.93 -11.78
C GLY A 89 5.23 -12.29 -11.99
N THR A 90 5.29 -10.97 -12.11
CA THR A 90 6.54 -10.22 -12.33
C THR A 90 7.44 -10.23 -11.10
N HIS A 91 6.90 -10.00 -9.90
CA HIS A 91 7.68 -10.03 -8.65
C HIS A 91 8.37 -11.39 -8.44
N ARG A 92 7.68 -12.51 -8.74
CA ARG A 92 8.25 -13.86 -8.68
C ARG A 92 9.36 -14.12 -9.70
N GLN A 93 9.34 -13.41 -10.84
CA GLN A 93 10.39 -13.51 -11.85
C GLN A 93 11.59 -12.64 -11.52
N ASP A 94 11.34 -11.44 -10.98
CA ASP A 94 12.33 -10.40 -10.80
C ASP A 94 13.19 -10.58 -9.55
N LEU A 95 12.57 -10.89 -8.41
CA LEU A 95 13.27 -11.01 -7.13
C LEU A 95 14.39 -12.07 -7.14
N PRO A 96 14.19 -13.29 -7.67
CA PRO A 96 15.27 -14.28 -7.77
C PRO A 96 16.47 -13.77 -8.56
N ARG A 97 16.23 -13.04 -9.66
CA ARG A 97 17.30 -12.49 -10.51
C ARG A 97 18.07 -11.39 -9.78
N MET A 98 17.37 -10.53 -9.04
CA MET A 98 18.01 -9.49 -8.21
C MET A 98 18.81 -10.09 -7.07
N ILE A 99 18.33 -11.15 -6.42
CA ILE A 99 19.07 -11.89 -5.39
C ILE A 99 20.37 -12.45 -5.97
N GLU A 100 20.33 -13.09 -7.15
CA GLU A 100 21.54 -13.60 -7.81
C GLU A 100 22.54 -12.49 -8.16
N MET A 101 22.04 -11.33 -8.61
CA MET A 101 22.90 -10.19 -8.92
C MET A 101 23.52 -9.60 -7.64
N ALA A 102 22.75 -9.47 -6.56
CA ALA A 102 23.24 -9.03 -5.25
C ALA A 102 24.34 -9.96 -4.74
N GLU A 103 24.14 -11.28 -4.82
CA GLU A 103 25.12 -12.27 -4.39
C GLU A 103 26.43 -12.16 -5.18
N LYS A 104 26.34 -11.96 -6.50
CA LYS A 104 27.50 -11.71 -7.37
C LYS A 104 28.22 -10.42 -7.01
N VAL A 105 27.47 -9.34 -6.74
CA VAL A 105 28.03 -8.04 -6.35
C VAL A 105 28.77 -8.17 -5.03
N GLU A 106 28.16 -8.76 -4.00
CA GLU A 106 28.79 -8.94 -2.69
C GLU A 106 30.02 -9.86 -2.78
N THR A 107 29.95 -10.94 -3.56
CA THR A 107 31.07 -11.87 -3.74
C THR A 107 32.28 -11.20 -4.42
N ILE A 108 32.05 -10.44 -5.50
CA ILE A 108 33.13 -9.86 -6.31
C ILE A 108 33.65 -8.56 -5.69
N HIS A 109 32.78 -7.78 -5.04
CA HIS A 109 33.08 -6.45 -4.55
C HIS A 109 33.14 -6.33 -3.03
N GLY A 110 33.01 -7.42 -2.26
CA GLY A 110 32.97 -7.39 -0.80
C GLY A 110 34.16 -6.77 -0.06
N ASN A 111 35.28 -6.50 -0.75
CA ASN A 111 36.40 -5.74 -0.17
C ASN A 111 36.34 -4.23 -0.46
N LYS A 112 35.35 -3.77 -1.24
CA LYS A 112 35.16 -2.35 -1.56
C LYS A 112 34.31 -1.68 -0.46
N PRO A 113 34.62 -0.44 -0.08
CA PRO A 113 33.88 0.28 0.97
C PRO A 113 32.41 0.51 0.61
N ASP A 114 32.10 0.69 -0.68
CA ASP A 114 30.74 0.96 -1.15
C ASP A 114 29.91 -0.32 -1.39
N CYS A 115 30.46 -1.51 -1.11
CA CYS A 115 29.74 -2.76 -1.34
C CYS A 115 28.48 -2.84 -0.46
N PRO A 116 27.30 -3.20 -1.01
CA PRO A 116 26.05 -3.24 -0.27
C PRO A 116 25.96 -4.53 0.56
N HIS A 117 26.80 -4.61 1.60
CA HIS A 117 26.90 -5.78 2.45
C HIS A 117 25.55 -6.13 3.11
N GLY A 118 25.15 -7.40 2.98
CA GLY A 118 23.91 -7.93 3.52
C GLY A 118 22.69 -7.70 2.64
N LEU A 119 22.84 -7.10 1.45
CA LEU A 119 21.73 -6.88 0.52
C LEU A 119 21.12 -8.20 0.04
N THR A 120 21.94 -9.21 -0.23
CA THR A 120 21.50 -10.55 -0.67
C THR A 120 20.57 -11.20 0.35
N ASP A 121 20.99 -11.23 1.61
CA ASP A 121 20.19 -11.82 2.69
C ASP A 121 18.91 -11.02 2.92
N ARG A 122 19.00 -9.68 2.85
CA ARG A 122 17.82 -8.83 2.96
C ARG A 122 16.80 -9.06 1.84
N LEU A 123 17.27 -9.23 0.60
CA LEU A 123 16.40 -9.55 -0.53
C LEU A 123 15.80 -10.95 -0.43
N ARG A 124 16.52 -11.93 0.14
CA ARG A 124 15.97 -13.27 0.39
C ARG A 124 14.86 -13.24 1.45
N GLU A 125 15.07 -12.51 2.54
CA GLU A 125 14.03 -12.29 3.56
C GLU A 125 12.80 -11.62 2.94
N PHE A 126 13.03 -10.55 2.19
CA PHE A 126 12.00 -9.78 1.53
C PHE A 126 11.19 -10.61 0.54
N ALA A 127 11.84 -11.38 -0.33
CA ALA A 127 11.17 -12.25 -1.27
C ALA A 127 10.31 -13.32 -0.57
N ALA A 128 10.78 -13.85 0.56
CA ALA A 128 10.04 -14.84 1.31
C ALA A 128 8.80 -14.25 2.00
N GLU A 129 8.88 -13.03 2.54
CA GLU A 129 7.70 -12.33 3.11
C GLU A 129 6.70 -11.93 2.03
N LEU A 130 7.17 -11.35 0.92
CA LEU A 130 6.29 -10.96 -0.17
C LEU A 130 5.58 -12.18 -0.79
N GLU A 131 6.27 -13.31 -0.96
CA GLU A 131 5.64 -14.55 -1.43
C GLU A 131 4.56 -15.05 -0.45
N ARG A 132 4.83 -15.03 0.86
CA ARG A 132 3.82 -15.40 1.86
C ARG A 132 2.60 -14.49 1.83
N HIS A 133 2.82 -13.20 1.61
CA HIS A 133 1.77 -12.21 1.49
C HIS A 133 0.90 -12.50 0.25
N MET A 134 1.52 -12.57 -0.93
CA MET A 134 0.85 -12.86 -2.21
C MET A 134 0.06 -14.18 -2.16
N GLN A 135 0.57 -15.21 -1.48
CA GLN A 135 -0.15 -16.48 -1.30
C GLN A 135 -1.43 -16.33 -0.48
N LYS A 136 -1.45 -15.49 0.56
CA LYS A 136 -2.69 -15.25 1.33
C LYS A 136 -3.72 -14.51 0.49
N GLU A 137 -3.27 -13.57 -0.33
CA GLU A 137 -4.13 -12.89 -1.27
C GLU A 137 -4.72 -13.88 -2.29
N GLU A 138 -3.88 -14.64 -2.96
CA GLU A 138 -4.24 -15.62 -3.99
C GLU A 138 -5.16 -16.74 -3.50
N GLN A 139 -4.89 -17.28 -2.31
CA GLN A 139 -5.56 -18.48 -1.81
C GLN A 139 -6.78 -18.18 -0.96
N ILE A 140 -6.83 -16.99 -0.32
CA ILE A 140 -7.86 -16.65 0.66
C ILE A 140 -8.61 -15.39 0.26
N LEU A 141 -7.92 -14.23 0.18
CA LEU A 141 -8.60 -12.95 0.04
C LEU A 141 -9.27 -12.79 -1.32
N PHE A 142 -8.55 -13.02 -2.42
CA PHE A 142 -9.07 -12.84 -3.77
C PHE A 142 -10.21 -13.82 -4.09
N PRO A 143 -10.15 -15.11 -3.72
CA PRO A 143 -11.30 -16.00 -3.83
C PRO A 143 -12.52 -15.51 -3.03
N MET A 144 -12.32 -15.05 -1.78
CA MET A 144 -13.42 -14.47 -0.99
C MET A 144 -14.06 -13.25 -1.66
N ILE A 145 -13.24 -12.37 -2.25
CA ILE A 145 -13.72 -11.19 -2.98
C ILE A 145 -14.49 -11.61 -4.23
N ARG A 146 -13.97 -12.54 -5.04
CA ARG A 146 -14.65 -13.07 -6.24
C ARG A 146 -15.98 -13.73 -5.91
N ASP A 147 -16.08 -14.42 -4.77
CA ASP A 147 -17.33 -15.01 -4.29
C ASP A 147 -18.35 -13.98 -3.75
N GLY A 148 -18.06 -12.69 -3.86
CA GLY A 148 -18.89 -11.61 -3.32
C GLY A 148 -18.87 -11.50 -1.79
N ARG A 149 -17.94 -12.18 -1.12
CA ARG A 149 -17.81 -12.23 0.35
C ARG A 149 -16.81 -11.22 0.90
N GLY A 150 -16.45 -10.20 0.12
CA GLY A 150 -15.55 -9.12 0.54
C GLY A 150 -15.99 -8.42 1.84
N ALA A 151 -17.31 -8.30 2.08
CA ALA A 151 -17.88 -7.76 3.33
C ALA A 151 -17.37 -8.48 4.58
N LEU A 152 -17.15 -9.79 4.47
CA LEU A 152 -16.75 -10.67 5.56
C LEU A 152 -15.23 -10.74 5.71
N ALA A 153 -14.49 -10.16 4.75
CA ALA A 153 -13.03 -10.17 4.74
C ALA A 153 -12.40 -9.06 5.59
N ILE A 154 -13.15 -8.32 6.41
CA ILE A 154 -12.64 -7.19 7.22
C ILE A 154 -11.38 -7.55 8.02
N MET A 155 -11.41 -8.70 8.71
CA MET A 155 -10.25 -9.15 9.51
C MET A 155 -9.07 -9.58 8.63
N PRO A 156 -9.24 -10.45 7.60
CA PRO A 156 -8.18 -10.72 6.62
C PRO A 156 -7.57 -9.46 5.99
N ILE A 157 -8.42 -8.52 5.60
CA ILE A 157 -8.05 -7.21 5.06
C ILE A 157 -7.13 -6.45 6.01
N HIS A 158 -7.51 -6.33 7.29
CA HIS A 158 -6.68 -5.62 8.25
C HIS A 158 -5.30 -6.25 8.44
N VAL A 159 -5.21 -7.58 8.35
CA VAL A 159 -3.92 -8.28 8.35
C VAL A 159 -3.11 -7.94 7.10
N MET A 160 -3.74 -7.88 5.91
CA MET A 160 -3.03 -7.47 4.68
C MET A 160 -2.54 -6.03 4.75
N GLU A 161 -3.32 -5.11 5.32
CA GLU A 161 -2.92 -3.72 5.52
C GLU A 161 -1.66 -3.60 6.40
N GLN A 162 -1.60 -4.34 7.52
CA GLN A 162 -0.41 -4.39 8.38
C GLN A 162 0.79 -5.05 7.68
N GLU A 163 0.56 -6.09 6.90
CA GLU A 163 1.62 -6.75 6.14
C GLU A 163 2.19 -5.84 5.04
N HIS A 164 1.36 -5.01 4.39
CA HIS A 164 1.83 -4.00 3.44
C HIS A 164 2.73 -2.94 4.10
N GLU A 165 2.40 -2.49 5.32
CA GLU A 165 3.28 -1.61 6.09
C GLU A 165 4.64 -2.28 6.34
N GLY A 166 4.64 -3.55 6.77
CA GLY A 166 5.86 -4.34 6.98
C GLY A 166 6.68 -4.51 5.70
N VAL A 167 6.03 -4.80 4.56
CA VAL A 167 6.68 -4.87 3.24
C VAL A 167 7.32 -3.52 2.88
N GLY A 168 6.64 -2.40 3.15
CA GLY A 168 7.19 -1.06 2.95
C GLY A 168 8.45 -0.79 3.80
N GLU A 169 8.45 -1.20 5.07
CA GLU A 169 9.63 -1.06 5.95
C GLU A 169 10.83 -1.89 5.45
N MET A 170 10.59 -3.11 4.96
CA MET A 170 11.64 -3.94 4.37
C MET A 170 12.22 -3.33 3.10
N LEU A 171 11.38 -2.74 2.26
CA LEU A 171 11.76 -2.07 1.03
C LEU A 171 12.64 -0.84 1.30
N LEU A 172 12.27 -0.02 2.29
CA LEU A 172 13.12 1.10 2.76
C LEU A 172 14.49 0.61 3.25
N SER A 173 14.52 -0.55 3.92
CA SER A 173 15.78 -1.16 4.35
C SER A 173 16.63 -1.65 3.18
N VAL A 174 16.03 -2.21 2.13
CA VAL A 174 16.72 -2.60 0.89
C VAL A 174 17.31 -1.36 0.22
N ARG A 175 16.51 -0.31 0.03
CA ARG A 175 16.93 0.98 -0.52
C ARG A 175 18.13 1.58 0.23
N LYS A 176 18.08 1.55 1.57
CA LYS A 176 19.18 2.03 2.42
C LYS A 176 20.48 1.23 2.22
N LEU A 177 20.41 -0.10 2.21
CA LEU A 177 21.58 -0.96 1.97
C LEU A 177 22.14 -0.76 0.56
N ALA A 178 21.27 -0.50 -0.40
CA ALA A 178 21.63 -0.24 -1.79
C ALA A 178 21.94 1.25 -2.08
N HIS A 179 22.18 2.08 -1.06
CA HIS A 179 22.55 3.49 -1.22
C HIS A 179 21.61 4.29 -2.14
N ASP A 180 20.30 4.18 -1.88
CA ASP A 180 19.25 4.82 -2.69
C ASP A 180 19.26 4.40 -4.16
N PHE A 181 19.77 3.19 -4.44
CA PHE A 181 19.97 2.64 -5.77
C PHE A 181 20.94 3.49 -6.63
N ILE A 182 21.81 4.28 -5.99
CA ILE A 182 22.84 5.07 -6.65
C ILE A 182 24.13 4.25 -6.69
N ALA A 183 24.48 3.75 -7.89
CA ALA A 183 25.68 2.92 -8.04
C ALA A 183 26.95 3.78 -7.89
N PRO A 184 27.97 3.31 -7.15
CA PRO A 184 29.21 4.05 -6.94
C PRO A 184 30.06 4.15 -8.22
N GLU A 185 31.03 5.06 -8.19
CA GLU A 185 32.04 5.16 -9.24
C GLU A 185 32.82 3.84 -9.36
N GLY A 186 32.95 3.31 -10.57
CA GLY A 186 33.60 2.00 -10.78
C GLY A 186 32.75 0.78 -10.42
N ALA A 187 31.44 0.94 -10.19
CA ALA A 187 30.49 -0.18 -10.20
C ALA A 187 30.60 -0.97 -11.52
N CYS A 188 30.45 -2.29 -11.47
CA CYS A 188 30.42 -3.12 -12.69
C CYS A 188 29.03 -3.07 -13.35
N ALA A 189 28.88 -3.65 -14.55
CA ALA A 189 27.60 -3.69 -15.25
C ALA A 189 26.51 -4.40 -14.43
N THR A 190 26.83 -5.52 -13.78
CA THR A 190 25.90 -6.27 -12.91
C THR A 190 25.39 -5.43 -11.74
N TRP A 191 26.27 -4.64 -11.11
CA TRP A 191 25.87 -3.78 -9.99
C TRP A 191 24.93 -2.66 -10.46
N ARG A 192 25.26 -2.00 -11.58
CA ARG A 192 24.34 -0.99 -12.15
C ARG A 192 22.98 -1.59 -12.54
N ALA A 193 22.99 -2.78 -13.15
CA ALA A 193 21.77 -3.49 -13.52
C ALA A 193 20.93 -3.89 -12.28
N LEU A 194 21.57 -4.35 -11.20
CA LEU A 194 20.89 -4.64 -9.93
C LEU A 194 20.18 -3.40 -9.40
N TYR A 195 20.87 -2.26 -9.33
CA TYR A 195 20.29 -1.05 -8.76
C TYR A 195 19.17 -0.48 -9.64
N SER A 196 19.32 -0.51 -10.96
CA SER A 196 18.23 -0.16 -11.88
C SER A 196 17.02 -1.07 -11.65
N GLY A 197 17.23 -2.39 -11.61
CA GLY A 197 16.15 -3.35 -11.40
C GLY A 197 15.47 -3.19 -10.04
N LEU A 198 16.22 -2.87 -8.98
CA LEU A 198 15.63 -2.59 -7.66
C LEU A 198 14.81 -1.29 -7.64
N ALA A 199 15.24 -0.26 -8.37
CA ALA A 199 14.49 0.98 -8.50
C ALA A 199 13.18 0.78 -9.28
N ASP A 200 13.24 0.01 -10.38
CA ASP A 200 12.07 -0.36 -11.18
C ASP A 200 11.11 -1.22 -10.35
N PHE A 201 11.65 -2.22 -9.61
CA PHE A 201 10.87 -3.07 -8.73
C PHE A 201 10.19 -2.30 -7.60
N GLU A 202 10.87 -1.33 -6.99
CA GLU A 202 10.27 -0.50 -5.94
C GLU A 202 9.11 0.34 -6.50
N GLU A 203 9.27 0.94 -7.68
CA GLU A 203 8.20 1.69 -8.35
C GLU A 203 6.99 0.78 -8.64
N GLU A 204 7.23 -0.40 -9.19
CA GLU A 204 6.20 -1.40 -9.51
C GLU A 204 5.49 -1.93 -8.26
N LEU A 205 6.23 -2.26 -7.21
CA LEU A 205 5.65 -2.77 -5.96
C LEU A 205 4.80 -1.70 -5.27
N MET A 206 5.20 -0.43 -5.31
CA MET A 206 4.40 0.66 -4.77
C MET A 206 3.07 0.81 -5.52
N GLN A 207 3.07 0.61 -6.84
CA GLN A 207 1.85 0.55 -7.65
C GLN A 207 0.98 -0.67 -7.31
N HIS A 208 1.60 -1.85 -7.18
CA HIS A 208 0.94 -3.07 -6.76
C HIS A 208 0.20 -2.86 -5.43
N ILE A 209 0.92 -2.47 -4.36
CA ILE A 209 0.34 -2.26 -3.03
C ILE A 209 -0.84 -1.29 -3.15
N HIS A 210 -0.62 -0.14 -3.79
CA HIS A 210 -1.66 0.86 -3.97
C HIS A 210 -2.94 0.31 -4.64
N LEU A 211 -2.80 -0.48 -5.69
CA LEU A 211 -3.92 -1.12 -6.38
C LEU A 211 -4.57 -2.24 -5.55
N ALA A 212 -3.79 -3.01 -4.79
CA ALA A 212 -4.28 -4.03 -3.87
C ALA A 212 -5.14 -3.43 -2.74
N TRP A 213 -4.77 -2.26 -2.22
CA TRP A 213 -5.60 -1.52 -1.25
C TRP A 213 -6.98 -1.15 -1.82
N ARG A 214 -7.12 -0.97 -3.13
CA ARG A 214 -8.43 -0.73 -3.75
C ARG A 214 -9.33 -1.98 -3.67
N THR A 215 -8.80 -3.18 -3.88
CA THR A 215 -9.61 -4.43 -3.73
C THR A 215 -10.13 -4.60 -2.29
N THR A 216 -9.29 -4.19 -1.35
CA THR A 216 -9.50 -4.19 0.10
C THR A 216 -10.54 -3.13 0.53
N CYS A 217 -10.53 -1.94 -0.09
CA CYS A 217 -11.46 -0.85 0.22
C CYS A 217 -12.81 -0.92 -0.51
N CYS A 218 -12.84 -1.50 -1.71
CA CYS A 218 -14.04 -1.61 -2.55
C CYS A 218 -14.84 -2.90 -2.35
N SER A 219 -14.43 -3.76 -1.40
CA SER A 219 -15.22 -4.91 -0.99
C SER A 219 -16.59 -4.43 -0.46
N PRO A 220 -17.72 -4.87 -1.06
CA PRO A 220 -19.04 -4.44 -0.62
C PRO A 220 -19.21 -4.76 0.86
N GLY A 221 -19.57 -3.79 1.69
CA GLY A 221 -19.77 -3.98 3.14
C GLY A 221 -18.96 -3.08 4.08
N ARG A 222 -17.90 -2.39 3.61
CA ARG A 222 -17.17 -1.41 4.46
C ARG A 222 -18.03 -0.21 4.89
N TYR A 223 -19.13 0.08 4.18
CA TYR A 223 -20.08 1.16 4.48
C TYR A 223 -21.55 0.78 4.22
N ALA A 224 -21.93 -0.48 4.46
CA ALA A 224 -23.34 -0.91 4.34
C ALA A 224 -24.12 -0.77 5.66
N HIS A 225 -23.90 0.32 6.40
CA HIS A 225 -24.81 0.73 7.47
C HIS A 225 -25.54 2.00 7.03
N GLU A 226 -26.74 1.84 6.47
CA GLU A 226 -27.72 2.92 6.50
C GLU A 226 -28.10 3.17 7.97
N PRO A 227 -28.22 4.44 8.43
CA PRO A 227 -28.81 4.72 9.72
C PRO A 227 -30.29 4.39 9.62
N THR A 228 -30.69 3.20 10.08
CA THR A 228 -32.10 2.96 10.37
C THR A 228 -32.41 3.68 11.67
N GLU A 229 -33.15 4.78 11.58
CA GLU A 229 -33.84 5.38 12.71
C GLU A 229 -34.79 4.32 13.30
N SER A 230 -34.31 3.56 14.28
CA SER A 230 -35.13 2.72 15.14
C SER A 230 -34.36 2.46 16.43
N SER A 231 -34.28 3.49 17.27
CA SER A 231 -33.96 3.34 18.68
C SER A 231 -35.06 2.50 19.35
N VAL A 232 -34.80 1.23 19.58
CA VAL A 232 -35.53 0.46 20.61
C VAL A 232 -34.62 0.40 21.83
N VAL A 233 -34.92 1.26 22.79
CA VAL A 233 -34.33 1.23 24.13
C VAL A 233 -34.77 -0.07 24.80
N LEU A 234 -33.84 -1.00 25.01
CA LEU A 234 -34.03 -2.07 25.99
C LEU A 234 -33.37 -1.64 27.30
N ASP A 235 -34.22 -1.14 28.18
CA ASP A 235 -33.97 -0.94 29.60
C ASP A 235 -33.68 -2.30 30.26
N THR A 236 -32.45 -2.50 30.72
CA THR A 236 -32.15 -3.49 31.76
C THR A 236 -31.09 -2.94 32.69
N GLY A 237 -31.54 -2.30 33.76
CA GLY A 237 -30.69 -2.03 34.92
C GLY A 237 -30.23 -3.32 35.59
N ILE A 238 -28.91 -3.50 35.73
CA ILE A 238 -28.33 -4.39 36.75
C ILE A 238 -27.10 -3.72 37.37
N HIS A 239 -27.19 -3.51 38.68
CA HIS A 239 -26.11 -3.09 39.59
C HIS A 239 -25.02 -4.17 39.66
N LEU A 240 -23.74 -3.77 39.50
CA LEU A 240 -22.59 -4.60 39.86
C LEU A 240 -22.03 -4.16 41.22
N GLN A 241 -22.13 -5.05 42.21
CA GLN A 241 -21.39 -4.95 43.47
C GLN A 241 -19.97 -5.48 43.29
N ASN A 242 -19.04 -4.76 43.91
CA ASN A 242 -17.62 -4.99 43.93
C ASN A 242 -17.26 -6.05 44.99
N SER A 243 -16.36 -6.99 44.68
CA SER A 243 -15.66 -7.86 45.64
C SER A 243 -14.41 -8.42 44.96
N GLY A 244 -13.24 -8.14 45.56
CA GLY A 244 -11.93 -8.30 44.92
C GLY A 244 -11.24 -9.65 45.13
N GLY A 245 -9.98 -9.72 44.69
CA GLY A 245 -9.07 -10.82 45.05
C GLY A 245 -8.00 -11.20 44.02
N PHE A 246 -6.86 -10.50 44.05
CA PHE A 246 -5.50 -11.07 44.04
C PHE A 246 -5.00 -11.91 42.82
N ALA A 247 -4.05 -11.35 42.04
CA ALA A 247 -2.70 -11.91 41.84
C ALA A 247 -1.86 -11.06 40.87
N ARG A 248 -0.61 -10.79 41.26
CA ARG A 248 0.41 -10.00 40.55
C ARG A 248 1.22 -10.89 39.59
N ARG A 249 1.61 -10.39 38.41
CA ARG A 249 3.03 -10.12 38.02
C ARG A 249 3.22 -9.78 36.52
N PHE A 250 4.24 -8.94 36.30
CA PHE A 250 4.91 -8.50 35.06
C PHE A 250 4.16 -7.53 34.14
N ALA A 251 4.43 -6.23 34.35
CA ALA A 251 4.26 -5.18 33.35
C ALA A 251 5.62 -4.51 33.13
N VAL A 252 6.21 -4.71 31.95
CA VAL A 252 7.25 -3.84 31.39
C VAL A 252 6.48 -2.74 30.66
N GLY A 253 6.65 -1.50 31.10
CA GLY A 253 5.90 -0.36 30.59
C GLY A 253 6.39 0.07 29.21
N PHE A 254 5.49 0.05 28.24
CA PHE A 254 5.53 0.98 27.11
C PHE A 254 4.44 2.02 27.32
N ARG A 255 4.84 3.30 27.34
CA ARG A 255 3.91 4.43 27.32
C ARG A 255 3.23 4.44 25.96
N THR A 256 1.92 4.15 25.93
CA THR A 256 1.06 4.47 24.80
C THR A 256 0.97 6.00 24.68
N VAL A 257 1.52 6.55 23.60
CA VAL A 257 1.13 7.88 23.12
C VAL A 257 -0.23 7.67 22.47
N GLY A 258 -1.30 8.15 23.11
CA GLY A 258 -2.67 8.00 22.61
C GLY A 258 -2.87 8.79 21.32
N PHE A 259 -3.30 8.10 20.26
CA PHE A 259 -3.90 8.73 19.09
C PHE A 259 -5.39 9.03 19.39
N PRO A 260 -5.91 10.20 19.02
CA PRO A 260 -7.33 10.47 19.13
C PRO A 260 -8.11 9.60 18.14
N SER A 261 -9.02 8.80 18.69
CA SER A 261 -10.00 7.99 17.95
C SER A 261 -11.01 8.89 17.25
N ALA A 262 -10.71 9.31 16.02
CA ALA A 262 -11.66 10.05 15.16
C ALA A 262 -11.42 9.84 13.64
N ILE A 263 -10.76 8.75 13.23
CA ILE A 263 -10.50 8.43 11.81
C ILE A 263 -11.42 7.29 11.29
N LEU A 264 -12.26 6.70 12.15
CA LEU A 264 -13.06 5.51 11.82
C LEU A 264 -14.40 5.78 11.09
N ASP A 265 -14.81 7.04 10.89
CA ASP A 265 -16.18 7.37 10.43
C ASP A 265 -16.28 8.07 9.06
N ARG A 266 -15.21 8.11 8.24
CA ARG A 266 -15.28 8.76 6.91
C ARG A 266 -15.54 7.75 5.78
N PRO A 267 -16.74 7.72 5.16
CA PRO A 267 -17.00 6.86 4.01
C PRO A 267 -16.00 7.06 2.88
N CYS A 268 -15.40 5.96 2.43
CA CYS A 268 -14.56 5.93 1.25
C CYS A 268 -15.40 6.40 0.04
N ARG A 269 -14.98 7.49 -0.61
CA ARG A 269 -15.71 8.11 -1.73
C ARG A 269 -15.91 7.15 -2.92
N CYS A 270 -15.12 6.08 -3.03
CA CYS A 270 -15.28 5.03 -4.04
C CYS A 270 -16.60 4.25 -3.91
N CYS A 271 -17.15 4.09 -2.69
CA CYS A 271 -18.40 3.35 -2.47
C CYS A 271 -19.67 4.16 -2.75
N ALA A 272 -19.58 5.50 -2.89
CA ALA A 272 -20.75 6.38 -3.00
C ALA A 272 -21.39 6.42 -4.40
N ARG A 273 -20.94 5.60 -5.36
CA ARG A 273 -21.35 5.67 -6.78
C ARG A 273 -21.81 4.37 -7.41
N GLN A 274 -22.15 3.33 -6.64
CA GLN A 274 -22.90 2.22 -7.23
C GLN A 274 -24.32 2.70 -7.58
N PRO A 275 -24.80 2.51 -8.83
CA PRO A 275 -26.19 2.81 -9.18
C PRO A 275 -27.10 1.93 -8.31
N ARG A 276 -28.07 2.56 -7.62
CA ARG A 276 -29.12 1.82 -6.89
C ARG A 276 -29.78 0.86 -7.87
N ALA A 277 -29.71 -0.44 -7.59
CA ALA A 277 -30.53 -1.41 -8.28
C ALA A 277 -32.00 -1.01 -8.06
N THR A 278 -32.68 -0.58 -9.13
CA THR A 278 -34.11 -0.39 -9.13
C THR A 278 -34.75 -1.77 -9.02
N HIS A 279 -35.24 -2.12 -7.83
CA HIS A 279 -36.17 -3.22 -7.69
C HIS A 279 -37.49 -2.79 -8.33
N SER A 280 -37.80 -3.34 -9.49
CA SER A 280 -39.13 -3.30 -10.08
C SER A 280 -40.00 -4.29 -9.30
N GLU A 281 -41.08 -3.78 -8.71
CA GLU A 281 -42.21 -4.57 -8.19
C GLU A 281 -42.97 -5.30 -9.32
#